data_AF-A0A7X1FZN7-F1
#
_entry.id   AF-A0A7X1FZN7-F1
#
_cell.length_a   1.000
_cell.length_b   1.000
_cell.length_c   1.000
_cell.angle_alpha   90.00
_cell.angle_beta   90.00
_cell.angle_gamma   90.00
#
_symmetry.space_group_name_H-M   'P 1'
#
loop_
_entity.id
_entity.type
_entity.pdbx_description
1 polymer ?
#
loop_
_entity_poly.entity_id
_entity_poly.type
_entity_poly.pdbx_seq_one_letter_code
_entity_poly.pdbx_strand_id
1 'polypeptide(L)'
;MPTPPRRTARSAPLPAPVLRAAALLVAAAAPAQAATPVPTPAEIVAAAPADDWAAIAADDLLVMDLAPDAAGQDRPGRPRRVVIQLLPEPFARPWIANLRQLATAGWWDGLSVNRVQDNYVVQWGDAEAEDKAKARPLPAGLSPTTEQDYAARWAPGLVPWALTPMGQTAPEVPPPSPAAPAAITAPVRDAYAAAFGFRGGFPVALGYPEGPPKAWKTVAPVQAWPIHCYGTVGVGRNMPPDAGTGAELYAVIGTPPRHLDRNIAVVGRVIEGIEHLSSLPRGTGPLGFYQSAAERTAIRTIRLGSAVPDLPRYQALSTAAASFARYVEARANRRDTFFVKPAGGVDICNLPVPVRRAP
;
A
#
# COMPACT_ATOMS: atom_id res chain seq x y z
N MET A 1 -42.25 61.97 57.97
CA MET A 1 -41.76 61.37 56.70
C MET A 1 -41.90 62.41 55.60
N PRO A 2 -40.89 62.59 54.73
CA PRO A 2 -40.55 63.90 54.20
C PRO A 2 -41.08 64.19 52.79
N THR A 3 -41.24 65.49 52.58
CA THR A 3 -41.60 66.30 51.42
C THR A 3 -40.66 66.10 50.21
N PRO A 4 -41.13 66.17 48.95
CA PRO A 4 -40.24 66.15 47.78
C PRO A 4 -39.65 67.56 47.52
N PRO A 5 -38.36 67.68 47.17
CA PRO A 5 -37.79 68.97 46.80
C PRO A 5 -37.97 69.29 45.29
N ARG A 6 -38.04 70.60 45.07
CA ARG A 6 -38.31 71.32 43.82
C ARG A 6 -37.26 71.08 42.72
N ARG A 7 -37.74 70.97 41.48
CA ARG A 7 -36.93 71.11 40.24
C ARG A 7 -36.38 72.52 40.12
N THR A 8 -35.05 72.64 40.01
CA THR A 8 -34.37 73.87 39.57
C THR A 8 -33.98 73.72 38.10
N ALA A 9 -34.43 74.67 37.28
CA ALA A 9 -34.03 74.81 35.89
C ALA A 9 -32.58 75.29 35.84
N ARG A 10 -31.71 74.57 35.10
CA ARG A 10 -30.39 75.06 34.71
C ARG A 10 -30.36 75.30 33.21
N SER A 11 -29.93 76.51 32.90
CA SER A 11 -29.67 77.13 31.61
C SER A 11 -28.77 76.31 30.69
N ALA A 12 -29.16 76.18 29.43
CA ALA A 12 -28.37 75.60 28.35
C ALA A 12 -27.32 76.61 27.84
N PRO A 13 -26.07 76.19 27.57
CA PRO A 13 -25.16 76.94 26.70
C PRO A 13 -25.29 76.48 25.24
N LEU A 14 -25.20 77.46 24.33
CA LEU A 14 -25.18 77.32 22.87
C LEU A 14 -23.96 76.47 22.39
N PRO A 15 -24.07 75.77 21.25
CA PRO A 15 -23.04 74.83 20.79
C PRO A 15 -21.83 75.54 20.17
N ALA A 16 -20.63 75.08 20.51
CA ALA A 16 -19.40 75.40 19.79
C ALA A 16 -19.36 74.66 18.43
N PRO A 17 -18.79 75.23 17.36
CA PRO A 17 -18.73 74.59 16.05
C PRO A 17 -17.67 73.49 16.09
N VAL A 18 -18.11 72.23 16.15
CA VAL A 18 -17.22 71.08 15.94
C VAL A 18 -16.95 70.97 14.45
N LEU A 19 -15.77 71.41 14.01
CA LEU A 19 -15.22 71.06 12.70
C LEU A 19 -15.17 69.53 12.60
N ARG A 20 -16.08 68.94 11.83
CA ARG A 20 -15.99 67.54 11.43
C ARG A 20 -14.87 67.40 10.40
N ALA A 21 -13.69 67.03 10.84
CA ALA A 21 -12.67 66.48 9.96
C ALA A 21 -13.18 65.14 9.42
N ALA A 22 -13.64 65.12 8.18
CA ALA A 22 -13.96 63.88 7.47
C ALA A 22 -12.64 63.17 7.15
N ALA A 23 -12.21 62.26 8.02
CA ALA A 23 -11.14 61.33 7.71
C ALA A 23 -11.65 60.38 6.62
N LEU A 24 -11.19 60.57 5.38
CA LEU A 24 -11.34 59.57 4.32
C LEU A 24 -10.56 58.32 4.75
N LEU A 25 -11.29 57.33 5.28
CA LEU A 25 -10.82 55.96 5.38
C LEU A 25 -10.72 55.39 3.97
N VAL A 26 -9.56 55.52 3.35
CA VAL A 26 -9.19 54.68 2.21
C VAL A 26 -9.06 53.26 2.75
N ALA A 27 -10.11 52.45 2.59
CA ALA A 27 -10.03 51.03 2.81
C ALA A 27 -9.05 50.47 1.77
N ALA A 28 -7.81 50.23 2.19
CA ALA A 28 -6.87 49.47 1.38
C ALA A 28 -7.48 48.07 1.20
N ALA A 29 -8.00 47.80 0.01
CA ALA A 29 -8.35 46.45 -0.39
C ALA A 29 -7.05 45.65 -0.39
N ALA A 30 -6.81 44.89 0.69
CA ALA A 30 -5.75 43.90 0.70
C ALA A 30 -5.99 42.99 -0.52
N PRO A 31 -4.96 42.72 -1.35
CA PRO A 31 -5.13 41.78 -2.43
C PRO A 31 -5.62 40.47 -1.81
N ALA A 32 -6.71 39.93 -2.34
CA ALA A 32 -7.15 38.60 -1.95
C ALA A 32 -5.96 37.66 -2.18
N GLN A 33 -5.34 37.20 -1.09
CA GLN A 33 -4.24 36.26 -1.17
C GLN A 33 -4.83 35.02 -1.85
N ALA A 34 -4.50 34.81 -3.13
CA ALA A 34 -4.89 33.58 -3.81
C ALA A 34 -4.37 32.44 -2.94
N ALA A 35 -5.29 31.63 -2.40
CA ALA A 35 -4.93 30.51 -1.56
C ALA A 35 -3.91 29.67 -2.33
N THR A 36 -2.75 29.44 -1.74
CA THR A 36 -1.71 28.61 -2.36
C THR A 36 -2.35 27.25 -2.66
N PRO A 37 -2.33 26.77 -3.93
CA PRO A 37 -2.94 25.50 -4.26
C PRO A 37 -2.34 24.39 -3.40
N VAL A 38 -3.19 23.62 -2.71
CA VAL A 38 -2.74 22.46 -1.94
C VAL A 38 -2.34 21.37 -2.94
N PRO A 39 -1.10 20.86 -2.89
CA PRO A 39 -0.63 19.89 -3.86
C PRO A 39 -1.39 18.56 -3.72
N THR A 40 -1.73 17.98 -4.86
CA THR A 40 -2.32 16.64 -4.97
C THR A 40 -1.30 15.56 -4.58
N PRO A 41 -1.74 14.33 -4.25
CA PRO A 41 -0.82 13.23 -3.98
C PRO A 41 0.18 12.98 -5.12
N ALA A 42 -0.24 13.13 -6.38
CA ALA A 42 0.64 12.94 -7.54
C ALA A 42 1.71 14.03 -7.65
N GLU A 43 1.35 15.29 -7.41
CA GLU A 43 2.30 16.41 -7.40
C GLU A 43 3.33 16.29 -6.26
N ILE A 44 2.90 15.82 -5.07
CA ILE A 44 3.80 15.55 -3.95
C ILE A 44 4.83 14.48 -4.32
N VAL A 45 4.39 13.40 -4.97
CA VAL A 45 5.28 12.31 -5.41
C VAL A 45 6.22 12.80 -6.51
N ALA A 46 5.72 13.55 -7.49
CA ALA A 46 6.52 14.08 -8.59
C ALA A 46 7.61 15.07 -8.10
N ALA A 47 7.30 15.84 -7.05
CA ALA A 47 8.22 16.79 -6.43
C ALA A 47 9.12 16.18 -5.34
N ALA A 48 9.02 14.87 -5.06
CA ALA A 48 9.81 14.23 -4.02
C ALA A 48 11.32 14.27 -4.37
N PRO A 49 12.20 14.76 -3.46
CA PRO A 49 13.65 14.80 -3.66
C PRO A 49 14.23 13.44 -4.01
N ALA A 50 15.33 13.40 -4.77
CA ALA A 50 15.96 12.14 -5.18
C ALA A 50 16.31 11.22 -3.99
N ASP A 51 16.76 11.79 -2.87
CA ASP A 51 17.13 11.05 -1.65
C ASP A 51 15.94 10.41 -0.93
N ASP A 52 14.70 10.83 -1.24
CA ASP A 52 13.50 10.20 -0.72
C ASP A 52 13.19 8.89 -1.45
N TRP A 53 13.88 8.55 -2.54
CA TRP A 53 13.65 7.36 -3.34
C TRP A 53 14.68 6.27 -3.05
N ALA A 54 14.23 5.14 -2.52
CA ALA A 54 15.06 3.97 -2.28
C ALA A 54 15.09 3.05 -3.51
N ALA A 55 16.28 2.62 -3.93
CA ALA A 55 16.44 1.66 -5.01
C ALA A 55 15.84 0.30 -4.66
N ILE A 56 15.25 -0.37 -5.64
CA ILE A 56 14.79 -1.76 -5.55
C ILE A 56 15.83 -2.63 -6.24
N ALA A 57 16.40 -3.59 -5.53
CA ALA A 57 17.41 -4.49 -6.09
C ALA A 57 16.81 -5.39 -7.17
N ALA A 58 17.54 -5.62 -8.26
CA ALA A 58 17.08 -6.48 -9.34
C ALA A 58 16.88 -7.95 -8.91
N ASP A 59 17.65 -8.42 -7.91
CA ASP A 59 17.51 -9.75 -7.29
C ASP A 59 16.27 -9.89 -6.40
N ASP A 60 15.59 -8.77 -6.11
CA ASP A 60 14.32 -8.72 -5.40
C ASP A 60 13.15 -8.52 -6.37
N LEU A 61 13.38 -8.70 -7.67
CA LEU A 61 12.33 -8.62 -8.69
C LEU A 61 12.11 -9.99 -9.34
N LEU A 62 10.85 -10.33 -9.57
CA LEU A 62 10.43 -11.30 -10.57
C LEU A 62 9.80 -10.55 -11.74
N VAL A 63 10.16 -10.96 -12.95
CA VAL A 63 9.66 -10.37 -14.19
C VAL A 63 8.92 -11.44 -14.96
N MET A 64 7.62 -11.24 -15.14
CA MET A 64 6.74 -12.13 -15.87
C MET A 64 6.36 -11.50 -17.21
N ASP A 65 6.68 -12.17 -18.31
CA ASP A 65 6.22 -11.78 -19.64
C ASP A 65 5.09 -12.72 -20.05
N LEU A 66 3.91 -12.14 -20.30
CA LEU A 66 2.72 -12.84 -20.77
C LEU A 66 2.69 -12.92 -22.29
N ALA A 67 1.94 -13.87 -22.82
CA ALA A 67 1.59 -13.90 -24.23
C ALA A 67 0.73 -12.66 -24.61
N PRO A 68 0.79 -12.23 -25.89
CA PRO A 68 -0.04 -11.15 -26.40
C PRO A 68 -1.52 -11.43 -26.16
N ASP A 69 -2.32 -10.38 -26.06
CA ASP A 69 -3.77 -10.54 -25.96
C ASP A 69 -4.39 -11.03 -27.28
N ALA A 70 -5.69 -11.36 -27.23
CA ALA A 70 -6.44 -11.83 -28.40
C ALA A 70 -6.53 -10.78 -29.53
N ALA A 71 -6.29 -9.50 -29.24
CA ALA A 71 -6.22 -8.43 -30.23
C ALA A 71 -4.80 -8.27 -30.82
N GLY A 72 -3.85 -9.12 -30.43
CA GLY A 72 -2.47 -9.08 -30.88
C GLY A 72 -1.69 -7.87 -30.35
N GLN A 73 -2.15 -7.22 -29.28
CA GLN A 73 -1.52 -6.04 -28.68
C GLN A 73 -0.27 -6.40 -27.87
N ASP A 74 0.64 -7.18 -28.45
CA ASP A 74 2.06 -6.93 -28.21
C ASP A 74 2.43 -5.84 -29.22
N ARG A 75 2.71 -4.61 -28.75
CA ARG A 75 3.44 -3.69 -29.64
C ARG A 75 4.78 -4.36 -29.93
N PRO A 76 5.25 -4.41 -31.18
CA PRO A 76 6.57 -4.96 -31.49
C PRO A 76 7.62 -4.37 -30.53
N GLY A 77 8.30 -5.23 -29.77
CA GLY A 77 9.30 -4.82 -28.78
C GLY A 77 8.78 -4.38 -27.40
N ARG A 78 7.49 -4.53 -27.08
CA ARG A 78 6.94 -4.29 -25.72
C ARG A 78 6.07 -5.47 -25.26
N PRO A 79 6.66 -6.47 -24.59
CA PRO A 79 5.88 -7.58 -24.04
C PRO A 79 4.89 -7.09 -22.99
N ARG A 80 3.77 -7.81 -22.83
CA ARG A 80 2.88 -7.67 -21.66
C ARG A 80 3.62 -8.11 -20.40
N ARG A 81 4.39 -7.18 -19.83
CA ARG A 81 5.33 -7.41 -18.75
C ARG A 81 4.73 -7.01 -17.40
N VAL A 82 4.83 -7.90 -16.44
CA VAL A 82 4.49 -7.67 -15.04
C VAL A 82 5.78 -7.75 -14.23
N VAL A 83 6.06 -6.71 -13.44
CA VAL A 83 7.22 -6.69 -12.54
C VAL A 83 6.72 -6.81 -11.11
N ILE A 84 7.20 -7.83 -10.41
CA ILE A 84 6.82 -8.18 -9.05
C ILE A 84 8.03 -7.93 -8.14
N GLN A 85 7.89 -7.07 -7.15
CA GLN A 85 8.86 -6.90 -6.08
C GLN A 85 8.62 -7.92 -4.98
N LEU A 86 9.63 -8.71 -4.62
CA LEU A 86 9.61 -9.67 -3.52
C LEU A 86 9.68 -8.95 -2.18
N LEU A 87 9.06 -9.54 -1.15
CA LEU A 87 9.09 -9.01 0.21
C LEU A 87 10.51 -9.00 0.79
N PRO A 88 10.87 -8.00 1.59
CA PRO A 88 12.13 -8.02 2.33
C PRO A 88 12.06 -8.98 3.53
N GLU A 89 13.23 -9.41 3.99
CA GLU A 89 13.34 -10.15 5.26
C GLU A 89 12.72 -9.37 6.43
N PRO A 90 12.15 -10.11 7.42
CA PRO A 90 12.15 -11.56 7.61
C PRO A 90 10.93 -12.30 7.04
N PHE A 91 10.08 -11.63 6.26
CA PHE A 91 8.81 -12.21 5.80
C PHE A 91 9.02 -13.24 4.71
N ALA A 92 8.21 -14.30 4.73
CA ALA A 92 8.10 -15.31 3.68
C ALA A 92 9.42 -15.92 3.16
N ARG A 93 10.47 -15.97 4.00
CA ARG A 93 11.81 -16.44 3.62
C ARG A 93 11.85 -17.78 2.87
N PRO A 94 11.20 -18.86 3.33
CA PRO A 94 11.26 -20.14 2.60
C PRO A 94 10.62 -20.05 1.21
N TRP A 95 9.51 -19.33 1.07
CA TRP A 95 8.90 -19.11 -0.25
C TRP A 95 9.77 -18.24 -1.15
N ILE A 96 10.36 -17.14 -0.66
CA ILE A 96 11.23 -16.30 -1.47
C ILE A 96 12.43 -17.09 -1.99
N ALA A 97 13.02 -17.96 -1.16
CA ALA A 97 14.09 -18.87 -1.59
C ALA A 97 13.60 -19.82 -2.70
N ASN A 98 12.41 -20.41 -2.55
CA ASN A 98 11.80 -21.27 -3.56
C ASN A 98 11.51 -20.52 -4.87
N LEU A 99 10.97 -19.30 -4.78
CA LEU A 99 10.67 -18.45 -5.93
C LEU A 99 11.94 -18.16 -6.74
N ARG A 100 13.06 -17.89 -6.08
CA ARG A 100 14.37 -17.72 -6.74
C ARG A 100 14.82 -18.98 -7.46
N GLN A 101 14.66 -20.16 -6.84
CA GLN A 101 14.99 -21.44 -7.48
C GLN A 101 14.09 -21.74 -8.68
N LEU A 102 12.77 -21.56 -8.53
CA LEU A 102 11.77 -21.77 -9.58
C LEU A 102 12.00 -20.83 -10.78
N ALA A 103 12.32 -19.56 -10.52
CA ALA A 103 12.64 -18.58 -11.56
C ALA A 103 13.95 -18.92 -12.28
N THR A 104 14.97 -19.37 -11.54
CA THR A 104 16.26 -19.82 -12.12
C THR A 104 16.06 -21.06 -12.99
N ALA A 105 15.18 -21.98 -12.59
CA ALA A 105 14.84 -23.18 -13.34
C ALA A 105 13.88 -22.94 -14.53
N GLY A 106 13.36 -21.72 -14.71
CA GLY A 106 12.34 -21.44 -15.73
C GLY A 106 11.05 -22.25 -15.53
N TRP A 107 10.70 -22.57 -14.28
CA TRP A 107 9.61 -23.52 -14.00
C TRP A 107 8.24 -23.05 -14.51
N TRP A 108 7.99 -21.74 -14.54
CA TRP A 108 6.73 -21.17 -15.04
C TRP A 108 6.66 -21.03 -16.57
N ASP A 109 7.73 -21.31 -17.30
CA ASP A 109 7.77 -21.07 -18.74
C ASP A 109 6.80 -22.00 -19.46
N GLY A 110 5.91 -21.40 -20.26
CA GLY A 110 4.84 -22.12 -20.95
C GLY A 110 3.66 -22.53 -20.07
N LEU A 111 3.67 -22.21 -18.77
CA LEU A 111 2.49 -22.34 -17.92
C LEU A 111 1.50 -21.20 -18.18
N SER A 112 0.50 -21.02 -17.32
CA SER A 112 -0.55 -20.05 -17.58
C SER A 112 -1.16 -19.40 -16.34
N VAL A 113 -1.83 -18.28 -16.60
CA VAL A 113 -2.88 -17.78 -15.72
C VAL A 113 -4.09 -18.71 -15.84
N ASN A 114 -4.45 -19.36 -14.74
CA ASN A 114 -5.41 -20.46 -14.71
C ASN A 114 -6.77 -20.05 -14.15
N ARG A 115 -6.81 -18.95 -13.39
CA ARG A 115 -7.98 -18.53 -12.63
C ARG A 115 -8.00 -17.01 -12.50
N VAL A 116 -9.16 -16.41 -12.75
CA VAL A 116 -9.44 -14.99 -12.53
C VAL A 116 -10.80 -14.90 -11.84
N GLN A 117 -10.78 -14.59 -10.55
CA GLN A 117 -11.99 -14.35 -9.78
C GLN A 117 -12.25 -12.86 -9.66
N ASP A 118 -13.46 -12.44 -10.04
CA ASP A 118 -13.84 -11.03 -10.01
C ASP A 118 -13.68 -10.44 -8.61
N ASN A 119 -13.16 -9.22 -8.56
CA ASN A 119 -12.93 -8.44 -7.35
C ASN A 119 -12.16 -9.19 -6.23
N TYR A 120 -11.31 -10.16 -6.60
CA TYR A 120 -10.58 -10.98 -5.65
C TYR A 120 -9.13 -11.19 -6.11
N VAL A 121 -8.83 -12.29 -6.81
CA VAL A 121 -7.47 -12.64 -7.23
C VAL A 121 -7.42 -13.19 -8.65
N VAL A 122 -6.27 -12.99 -9.28
CA VAL A 122 -5.82 -13.73 -10.46
C VAL A 122 -4.71 -14.68 -10.05
N GLN A 123 -4.79 -15.93 -10.45
CA GLN A 123 -3.88 -17.00 -10.03
C GLN A 123 -3.26 -17.69 -11.25
N TRP A 124 -1.97 -18.00 -11.14
CA TRP A 124 -1.17 -18.64 -12.15
C TRP A 124 -0.26 -19.72 -11.56
N GLY A 125 0.22 -20.60 -12.45
CA GLY A 125 1.02 -21.76 -12.11
C GLY A 125 0.66 -22.92 -13.04
N ASP A 126 0.76 -24.15 -12.55
CA ASP A 126 0.44 -25.34 -13.33
C ASP A 126 -1.07 -25.61 -13.31
N ALA A 127 -1.69 -25.57 -14.49
CA ALA A 127 -3.12 -25.82 -14.61
C ALA A 127 -3.52 -27.26 -14.31
N GLU A 128 -2.55 -28.19 -14.34
CA GLU A 128 -2.74 -29.62 -14.05
C GLU A 128 -2.21 -30.01 -12.65
N ALA A 129 -1.89 -29.03 -11.79
CA ALA A 129 -1.26 -29.26 -10.48
C ALA A 129 -2.03 -30.23 -9.56
N GLU A 130 -3.36 -30.31 -9.71
CA GLU A 130 -4.22 -31.21 -8.92
C GLU A 130 -4.12 -32.68 -9.37
N ASP A 131 -3.70 -32.93 -10.61
CA ASP A 131 -3.47 -34.27 -11.15
C ASP A 131 -1.98 -34.63 -10.99
N LYS A 132 -1.64 -35.35 -9.93
CA LYS A 132 -0.24 -35.72 -9.63
C LYS A 132 0.49 -36.43 -10.76
N ALA A 133 -0.22 -37.10 -11.69
CA ALA A 133 0.41 -37.78 -12.82
C ALA A 133 0.77 -36.81 -13.96
N LYS A 134 0.14 -35.64 -14.00
CA LYS A 134 0.35 -34.60 -15.02
C LYS A 134 1.06 -33.37 -14.48
N ALA A 135 1.01 -33.16 -13.16
CA ALA A 135 1.60 -32.02 -12.49
C ALA A 135 3.08 -31.87 -12.89
N ARG A 136 3.46 -30.65 -13.27
CA ARG A 136 4.83 -30.33 -13.66
C ARG A 136 5.76 -30.60 -12.48
N PRO A 137 6.81 -31.42 -12.64
CA PRO A 137 7.74 -31.71 -11.56
C PRO A 137 8.36 -30.43 -11.01
N LEU A 138 8.38 -30.31 -9.68
CA LEU A 138 9.07 -29.23 -8.99
C LEU A 138 10.59 -29.49 -8.99
N PRO A 139 11.44 -28.45 -9.00
CA PRO A 139 12.88 -28.60 -8.80
C PRO A 139 13.18 -29.30 -7.46
N ALA A 140 14.24 -30.10 -7.42
CA ALA A 140 14.73 -30.67 -6.17
C ALA A 140 15.33 -29.57 -5.28
N GLY A 141 15.23 -29.72 -3.95
CA GLY A 141 15.87 -28.81 -2.99
C GLY A 141 15.07 -27.55 -2.65
N LEU A 142 13.77 -27.49 -3.01
CA LEU A 142 12.88 -26.47 -2.47
C LEU A 142 12.82 -26.57 -0.94
N SER A 143 12.88 -25.42 -0.29
CA SER A 143 12.75 -25.29 1.16
C SER A 143 11.34 -25.70 1.59
N PRO A 144 11.20 -26.44 2.71
CA PRO A 144 9.90 -26.70 3.28
C PRO A 144 9.25 -25.40 3.75
N THR A 145 7.94 -25.31 3.58
CA THR A 145 7.13 -24.14 3.90
C THR A 145 6.08 -24.52 4.92
N THR A 146 5.76 -23.63 5.85
CA THR A 146 4.82 -23.92 6.95
C THR A 146 3.93 -22.72 7.25
N GLU A 147 2.77 -22.96 7.84
CA GLU A 147 1.86 -21.89 8.26
C GLU A 147 2.47 -20.96 9.33
N GLN A 148 3.52 -21.39 10.04
CA GLN A 148 4.21 -20.56 11.04
C GLN A 148 4.93 -19.36 10.40
N ASP A 149 5.26 -19.46 9.11
CA ASP A 149 6.01 -18.44 8.37
C ASP A 149 5.10 -17.41 7.67
N TYR A 150 3.77 -17.52 7.81
CA TYR A 150 2.83 -16.48 7.34
C TYR A 150 2.98 -15.16 8.10
N ALA A 151 3.56 -15.21 9.31
CA ALA A 151 3.88 -14.05 10.13
C ALA A 151 5.32 -14.16 10.63
N ALA A 152 5.98 -13.03 10.80
CA ALA A 152 7.26 -12.97 11.49
C ALA A 152 7.04 -12.68 12.97
N ARG A 153 7.89 -13.25 13.82
CA ARG A 153 8.02 -12.79 15.20
C ARG A 153 8.43 -11.31 15.18
N TRP A 154 7.74 -10.50 15.97
CA TRP A 154 8.10 -9.10 16.08
C TRP A 154 9.44 -8.93 16.80
N ALA A 155 10.21 -7.95 16.34
CA ALA A 155 11.43 -7.47 16.97
C ALA A 155 11.54 -5.95 16.78
N PRO A 156 12.22 -5.22 17.71
CA PRO A 156 12.47 -3.80 17.54
C PRO A 156 13.10 -3.45 16.19
N GLY A 157 12.59 -2.41 15.54
CA GLY A 157 13.04 -1.97 14.21
C GLY A 157 12.54 -2.81 13.03
N LEU A 158 11.80 -3.91 13.27
CA LEU A 158 11.17 -4.68 12.20
C LEU A 158 10.21 -3.79 11.40
N VAL A 159 9.22 -3.22 12.07
CA VAL A 159 8.37 -2.17 11.52
C VAL A 159 8.83 -0.87 12.16
N PRO A 160 9.60 -0.02 11.46
CA PRO A 160 10.24 1.14 12.08
C PRO A 160 9.19 2.03 12.76
N TRP A 161 8.08 2.29 12.09
CA TRP A 161 6.99 3.04 12.68
C TRP A 161 5.65 2.38 12.37
N ALA A 162 4.69 2.52 13.28
CA ALA A 162 3.34 2.02 13.14
C ALA A 162 2.33 3.15 13.32
N LEU A 163 1.28 3.12 12.52
CA LEU A 163 0.09 3.94 12.68
C LEU A 163 -0.91 3.21 13.58
N THR A 164 -1.50 3.98 14.47
CA THR A 164 -2.61 3.57 15.34
C THR A 164 -3.88 4.31 14.95
N PRO A 165 -5.07 3.88 15.42
CA PRO A 165 -6.33 4.59 15.21
C PRO A 165 -6.32 6.09 15.59
N MET A 166 -5.36 6.53 16.41
CA MET A 166 -5.17 7.93 16.82
C MET A 166 -4.17 8.70 15.93
N GLY A 167 -3.67 8.11 14.84
CA GLY A 167 -2.72 8.75 13.91
C GLY A 167 -1.29 8.88 14.45
N GLN A 168 -1.01 8.37 15.65
CA GLN A 168 0.29 8.47 16.32
C GLN A 168 1.10 7.17 16.19
N THR A 169 2.43 7.28 16.28
CA THR A 169 3.29 6.13 16.58
C THR A 169 2.83 5.50 17.88
N ALA A 170 2.48 4.21 17.85
CA ALA A 170 2.16 3.48 19.08
C ALA A 170 3.36 3.61 20.05
N PRO A 171 3.15 4.00 21.33
CA PRO A 171 4.21 3.99 22.35
C PRO A 171 4.79 2.58 22.59
N GLU A 172 4.17 1.58 21.99
CA GLU A 172 4.41 0.15 22.06
C GLU A 172 5.45 -0.39 21.09
N VAL A 173 6.00 0.46 20.21
CA VAL A 173 7.16 0.14 19.35
C VAL A 173 8.42 0.87 19.88
N PRO A 174 9.02 0.43 21.01
CA PRO A 174 10.34 0.92 21.44
C PRO A 174 11.49 0.17 20.74
N PRO A 175 12.69 0.78 20.60
CA PRO A 175 13.05 2.17 20.94
C PRO A 175 12.48 3.16 19.91
N PRO A 176 12.51 4.48 20.15
CA PRO A 176 12.04 5.45 19.16
C PRO A 176 12.74 5.17 17.83
N SER A 177 12.00 4.60 16.89
CA SER A 177 12.32 4.83 15.50
C SER A 177 12.38 6.34 15.29
N PRO A 178 13.18 6.87 14.36
CA PRO A 178 12.91 8.21 13.86
C PRO A 178 11.42 8.27 13.62
N ALA A 179 10.72 9.11 14.39
CA ALA A 179 9.27 9.11 14.50
C ALA A 179 8.68 8.90 13.10
N ALA A 180 7.57 8.15 12.96
CA ALA A 180 6.75 8.23 11.74
C ALA A 180 6.79 9.70 11.33
N PRO A 181 7.26 10.03 10.11
CA PRO A 181 7.73 11.37 9.81
C PRO A 181 6.72 12.34 10.41
N ALA A 182 7.18 13.18 11.36
CA ALA A 182 6.39 13.75 12.48
C ALA A 182 5.14 14.57 12.09
N ALA A 183 4.80 14.56 10.81
CA ALA A 183 3.71 15.19 10.10
C ALA A 183 2.55 14.25 9.71
N ILE A 184 2.59 12.92 9.94
CA ILE A 184 1.37 12.11 9.70
C ILE A 184 0.36 12.39 10.82
N THR A 185 -0.61 13.25 10.53
CA THR A 185 -1.64 13.69 11.48
C THR A 185 -3.01 13.08 11.25
N ALA A 186 -3.23 12.48 10.07
CA ALA A 186 -4.49 11.84 9.73
C ALA A 186 -4.74 10.58 10.59
N PRO A 187 -5.96 10.40 11.12
CA PRO A 187 -6.39 9.13 11.69
C PRO A 187 -6.29 8.02 10.64
N VAL A 188 -5.66 6.90 10.99
CA VAL A 188 -5.58 5.72 10.13
C VAL A 188 -6.12 4.55 10.93
N ARG A 189 -7.27 4.02 10.51
CA ARG A 189 -7.97 2.92 11.18
C ARG A 189 -7.96 1.71 10.26
N ASP A 190 -7.86 0.54 10.86
CA ASP A 190 -7.87 -0.73 10.13
C ASP A 190 -8.87 -1.67 10.81
N ALA A 191 -9.71 -2.31 10.01
CA ALA A 191 -10.75 -3.20 10.52
C ALA A 191 -10.21 -4.58 10.92
N TYR A 192 -8.97 -4.90 10.54
CA TYR A 192 -8.38 -6.24 10.65
C TYR A 192 -7.18 -6.30 11.61
N ALA A 193 -6.55 -5.17 11.91
CA ALA A 193 -5.38 -5.06 12.78
C ALA A 193 -5.44 -3.85 13.71
N ALA A 194 -4.92 -4.01 14.92
CA ALA A 194 -4.87 -2.94 15.93
C ALA A 194 -3.87 -1.83 15.56
N ALA A 195 -2.77 -2.21 14.91
CA ALA A 195 -1.76 -1.30 14.38
C ALA A 195 -1.13 -1.88 13.11
N PHE A 196 -0.58 -1.00 12.29
CA PHE A 196 0.06 -1.37 11.03
C PHE A 196 1.08 -0.31 10.62
N GLY A 197 1.94 -0.61 9.66
CA GLY A 197 2.97 0.31 9.17
C GLY A 197 3.57 -0.21 7.88
N PHE A 198 4.84 0.12 7.65
CA PHE A 198 5.54 -0.30 6.44
C PHE A 198 6.92 -0.88 6.75
N ARG A 199 7.30 -1.93 6.01
CA ARG A 199 8.66 -2.48 5.94
C ARG A 199 9.15 -2.40 4.51
N GLY A 200 10.20 -1.64 4.23
CA GLY A 200 10.76 -1.55 2.87
C GLY A 200 9.72 -1.16 1.80
N GLY A 201 8.73 -0.33 2.18
CA GLY A 201 7.62 0.06 1.32
C GLY A 201 6.45 -0.92 1.25
N PHE A 202 6.47 -2.05 1.98
CA PHE A 202 5.35 -3.00 2.03
C PHE A 202 4.44 -2.75 3.24
N PRO A 203 3.11 -2.73 3.05
CA PRO A 203 2.12 -2.74 4.14
C PRO A 203 2.30 -3.94 5.07
N VAL A 204 2.44 -3.68 6.37
CA VAL A 204 2.60 -4.71 7.41
C VAL A 204 1.67 -4.41 8.58
N ALA A 205 0.96 -5.41 9.07
CA ALA A 205 0.14 -5.32 10.26
C ALA A 205 0.88 -5.90 11.49
N LEU A 206 0.49 -5.43 12.67
CA LEU A 206 1.07 -5.82 13.95
C LEU A 206 0.03 -6.54 14.82
N GLY A 207 0.46 -7.62 15.45
CA GLY A 207 -0.32 -8.41 16.38
C GLY A 207 0.18 -8.26 17.80
N TYR A 208 -0.78 -8.15 18.71
CA TYR A 208 -0.53 -7.99 20.14
C TYR A 208 -0.94 -9.27 20.89
N PRO A 209 -0.36 -9.53 22.08
CA PRO A 209 -0.83 -10.58 22.96
C PRO A 209 -2.34 -10.50 23.19
N GLU A 210 -3.01 -11.65 23.21
CA GLU A 210 -4.42 -11.72 23.61
C GLU A 210 -4.60 -11.47 25.12
N GLY A 211 -5.73 -10.88 25.49
CA GLY A 211 -6.11 -10.57 26.87
C GLY A 211 -6.08 -9.08 27.20
N PRO A 212 -6.70 -8.67 28.32
CA PRO A 212 -6.78 -7.26 28.68
C PRO A 212 -5.36 -6.70 28.90
N PRO A 213 -5.03 -5.52 28.35
CA PRO A 213 -3.82 -4.82 28.73
C PRO A 213 -3.83 -4.67 30.26
N LYS A 214 -2.81 -5.18 30.95
CA LYS A 214 -2.64 -4.81 32.36
C LYS A 214 -2.42 -3.30 32.37
N ALA A 215 -3.25 -2.56 33.08
CA ALA A 215 -3.46 -1.09 33.01
C ALA A 215 -2.21 -0.20 33.15
N TRP A 216 -1.01 -0.76 33.28
CA TRP A 216 0.25 -0.07 33.53
C TRP A 216 1.41 -0.54 32.65
N LYS A 217 1.17 -1.42 31.65
CA LYS A 217 2.23 -1.88 30.74
C LYS A 217 1.95 -1.45 29.31
N THR A 218 2.91 -0.74 28.73
CA THR A 218 3.09 -0.67 27.29
C THR A 218 3.20 -2.10 26.75
N VAL A 219 2.21 -2.55 25.99
CA VAL A 219 2.18 -3.92 25.44
C VAL A 219 2.87 -3.88 24.09
N ALA A 220 4.04 -4.51 23.97
CA ALA A 220 4.72 -4.60 22.67
C ALA A 220 4.00 -5.59 21.73
N PRO A 221 4.08 -5.39 20.40
CA PRO A 221 3.66 -6.41 19.45
C PRO A 221 4.47 -7.69 19.62
N VAL A 222 3.86 -8.82 19.31
CA VAL A 222 4.51 -10.15 19.33
C VAL A 222 4.73 -10.71 17.94
N GLN A 223 3.94 -10.26 16.96
CA GLN A 223 4.00 -10.71 15.58
C GLN A 223 3.78 -9.54 14.62
N ALA A 224 4.29 -9.70 13.41
CA ALA A 224 4.03 -8.83 12.28
C ALA A 224 3.74 -9.69 11.04
N TRP A 225 2.85 -9.25 10.15
CA TRP A 225 2.57 -9.96 8.90
C TRP A 225 2.36 -8.98 7.73
N PRO A 226 2.76 -9.35 6.51
CA PRO A 226 2.40 -8.58 5.33
C PRO A 226 0.89 -8.64 5.09
N ILE A 227 0.35 -7.58 4.51
CA ILE A 227 -1.10 -7.41 4.33
C ILE A 227 -1.51 -7.70 2.89
N HIS A 228 -2.64 -8.39 2.68
CA HIS A 228 -3.23 -8.63 1.35
C HIS A 228 -3.93 -7.39 0.76
N CYS A 229 -3.15 -6.40 0.33
CA CYS A 229 -3.66 -5.23 -0.40
C CYS A 229 -3.78 -5.48 -1.92
N TYR A 230 -4.42 -4.58 -2.65
CA TYR A 230 -4.43 -4.63 -4.12
C TYR A 230 -3.00 -4.71 -4.68
N GLY A 231 -2.79 -5.59 -5.65
CA GLY A 231 -1.50 -5.82 -6.29
C GLY A 231 -0.51 -6.67 -5.47
N THR A 232 -0.81 -7.05 -4.22
CA THR A 232 0.06 -7.99 -3.49
C THR A 232 0.02 -9.37 -4.12
N VAL A 233 1.17 -10.05 -4.10
CA VAL A 233 1.35 -11.40 -4.62
C VAL A 233 1.44 -12.37 -3.45
N GLY A 234 0.60 -13.40 -3.46
CA GLY A 234 0.60 -14.47 -2.47
C GLY A 234 0.76 -15.85 -3.10
N VAL A 235 0.89 -16.87 -2.24
CA VAL A 235 1.15 -18.25 -2.63
C VAL A 235 -0.14 -19.06 -2.60
N GLY A 236 -0.50 -19.66 -3.74
CA GLY A 236 -1.54 -20.67 -3.81
C GLY A 236 -1.14 -21.92 -3.03
N ARG A 237 -2.10 -22.50 -2.31
CA ARG A 237 -1.91 -23.72 -1.53
C ARG A 237 -3.17 -24.58 -1.51
N ASN A 238 -2.99 -25.84 -1.19
CA ASN A 238 -4.08 -26.75 -0.86
C ASN A 238 -4.55 -26.54 0.59
N MET A 239 -5.41 -27.46 1.05
CA MET A 239 -5.89 -27.45 2.43
C MET A 239 -4.72 -27.61 3.43
N PRO A 240 -4.79 -26.95 4.59
CA PRO A 240 -3.80 -27.13 5.65
C PRO A 240 -3.61 -28.61 5.99
N PRO A 241 -2.38 -29.05 6.35
CA PRO A 241 -1.23 -28.21 6.68
C PRO A 241 -0.35 -27.82 5.47
N ASP A 242 -0.80 -28.07 4.23
CA ASP A 242 -0.07 -27.58 3.06
C ASP A 242 0.01 -26.05 3.09
N ALA A 243 1.21 -25.49 2.94
CA ALA A 243 1.43 -24.05 2.94
C ALA A 243 1.83 -23.52 1.54
N GLY A 244 1.79 -24.40 0.54
CA GLY A 244 2.17 -24.12 -0.84
C GLY A 244 3.68 -23.94 -1.01
N THR A 245 4.25 -24.45 -2.09
CA THR A 245 5.70 -24.38 -2.33
C THR A 245 6.17 -23.03 -2.85
N GLY A 246 5.24 -22.18 -3.32
CA GLY A 246 5.52 -20.96 -4.08
C GLY A 246 5.40 -21.14 -5.60
N ALA A 247 5.08 -22.35 -6.08
CA ALA A 247 4.88 -22.64 -7.50
C ALA A 247 3.55 -22.08 -8.04
N GLU A 248 2.48 -22.23 -7.27
CA GLU A 248 1.21 -21.56 -7.54
C GLU A 248 1.21 -20.19 -6.87
N LEU A 249 0.92 -19.14 -7.63
CA LEU A 249 0.95 -17.76 -7.15
C LEU A 249 -0.32 -17.02 -7.57
N TYR A 250 -0.69 -16.00 -6.83
CA TYR A 250 -1.79 -15.12 -7.19
C TYR A 250 -1.48 -13.66 -6.91
N ALA A 251 -2.11 -12.75 -7.64
CA ALA A 251 -2.12 -11.32 -7.35
C ALA A 251 -3.54 -10.88 -6.97
N VAL A 252 -3.65 -10.03 -5.97
CA VAL A 252 -4.93 -9.40 -5.60
C VAL A 252 -5.29 -8.36 -6.65
N ILE A 253 -6.48 -8.47 -7.26
CA ILE A 253 -6.95 -7.59 -8.34
C ILE A 253 -8.26 -6.88 -8.02
N GLY A 254 -8.70 -6.91 -6.77
CA GLY A 254 -9.94 -6.27 -6.32
C GLY A 254 -9.86 -5.80 -4.87
N THR A 255 -11.01 -5.83 -4.20
CA THR A 255 -11.11 -5.51 -2.77
C THR A 255 -10.09 -6.33 -1.98
N PRO A 256 -9.22 -5.68 -1.16
CA PRO A 256 -8.23 -6.35 -0.32
C PRO A 256 -8.82 -7.52 0.48
N PRO A 257 -8.45 -8.78 0.20
CA PRO A 257 -9.01 -9.94 0.88
C PRO A 257 -8.29 -10.17 2.21
N ARG A 258 -8.45 -9.22 3.14
CA ARG A 258 -7.75 -9.17 4.43
C ARG A 258 -8.04 -10.34 5.36
N HIS A 259 -9.06 -11.14 5.07
CA HIS A 259 -9.31 -12.42 5.76
C HIS A 259 -8.22 -13.47 5.45
N LEU A 260 -7.43 -13.29 4.39
CA LEU A 260 -6.28 -14.14 4.06
C LEU A 260 -5.04 -13.80 4.88
N ASP A 261 -5.00 -12.65 5.54
CA ASP A 261 -3.88 -12.27 6.41
C ASP A 261 -3.65 -13.36 7.45
N ARG A 262 -2.37 -13.78 7.61
CA ARG A 262 -1.94 -14.89 8.48
C ARG A 262 -2.51 -16.28 8.15
N ASN A 263 -3.22 -16.44 7.04
CA ASN A 263 -3.76 -17.72 6.57
C ASN A 263 -3.11 -18.20 5.27
N ILE A 264 -2.55 -17.27 4.50
CA ILE A 264 -1.83 -17.55 3.25
C ILE A 264 -0.60 -16.63 3.20
N ALA A 265 0.51 -17.15 2.65
CA ALA A 265 1.74 -16.38 2.50
C ALA A 265 1.57 -15.27 1.46
N VAL A 266 1.93 -14.05 1.84
CA VAL A 266 2.27 -12.98 0.89
C VAL A 266 3.77 -13.08 0.62
N VAL A 267 4.19 -12.95 -0.64
CA VAL A 267 5.60 -13.06 -1.07
C VAL A 267 6.10 -11.80 -1.77
N GLY A 268 5.20 -10.89 -2.18
CA GLY A 268 5.61 -9.69 -2.90
C GLY A 268 4.44 -8.79 -3.29
N ARG A 269 4.68 -7.92 -4.25
CA ARG A 269 3.68 -7.06 -4.89
C ARG A 269 4.03 -6.75 -6.33
N VAL A 270 3.03 -6.57 -7.17
CA VAL A 270 3.21 -6.00 -8.51
C VAL A 270 3.56 -4.52 -8.38
N ILE A 271 4.66 -4.10 -9.00
CA ILE A 271 5.11 -2.70 -9.04
C ILE A 271 4.95 -2.06 -10.43
N GLU A 272 4.76 -2.87 -11.47
CA GLU A 272 4.47 -2.43 -12.84
C GLU A 272 3.68 -3.52 -13.57
N GLY A 273 2.71 -3.13 -14.43
CA GLY A 273 2.00 -4.05 -15.32
C GLY A 273 0.82 -4.80 -14.68
N ILE A 274 0.29 -4.34 -13.53
CA ILE A 274 -0.86 -4.99 -12.88
C ILE A 274 -2.09 -5.06 -13.80
N GLU A 275 -2.24 -4.08 -14.70
CA GLU A 275 -3.32 -4.02 -15.68
C GLU A 275 -3.33 -5.25 -16.59
N HIS A 276 -2.17 -5.84 -16.88
CA HIS A 276 -2.08 -7.04 -17.71
C HIS A 276 -2.66 -8.29 -17.01
N LEU A 277 -2.86 -8.22 -15.70
CA LEU A 277 -3.48 -9.27 -14.90
C LEU A 277 -4.91 -8.90 -14.48
N SER A 278 -5.13 -7.67 -14.03
CA SER A 278 -6.44 -7.24 -13.51
C SER A 278 -7.50 -7.03 -14.60
N SER A 279 -7.10 -6.84 -15.85
CA SER A 279 -8.03 -6.68 -16.98
C SER A 279 -8.38 -7.99 -17.68
N LEU A 280 -7.86 -9.13 -17.21
CA LEU A 280 -8.15 -10.42 -17.84
C LEU A 280 -9.65 -10.77 -17.76
N PRO A 281 -10.19 -11.52 -18.74
CA PRO A 281 -11.53 -12.08 -18.64
C PRO A 281 -11.68 -12.89 -17.36
N ARG A 282 -12.88 -12.86 -16.76
CA ARG A 282 -13.14 -13.62 -15.53
C ARG A 282 -13.36 -15.08 -15.90
N GLY A 283 -12.86 -16.00 -15.08
CA GLY A 283 -13.13 -17.42 -15.27
C GLY A 283 -14.58 -17.74 -14.93
N THR A 284 -15.17 -18.66 -15.70
CA THR A 284 -16.57 -19.07 -15.57
C THR A 284 -16.74 -20.38 -14.79
N GLY A 285 -15.63 -21.05 -14.45
CA GLY A 285 -15.62 -22.25 -13.62
C GLY A 285 -15.72 -21.94 -12.12
N PRO A 286 -15.81 -23.01 -11.29
CA PRO A 286 -15.81 -22.87 -9.82
C PRO A 286 -14.66 -21.99 -9.35
N LEU A 287 -14.91 -21.12 -8.36
CA LEU A 287 -13.93 -20.17 -7.82
C LEU A 287 -13.24 -19.27 -8.86
N GLY A 288 -13.79 -19.11 -10.06
CA GLY A 288 -13.21 -18.30 -11.14
C GLY A 288 -12.10 -18.99 -11.94
N PHE A 289 -11.98 -20.32 -11.88
CA PHE A 289 -11.08 -21.06 -12.77
C PHE A 289 -11.55 -20.97 -14.23
N TYR A 290 -10.61 -20.92 -15.17
CA TYR A 290 -10.92 -21.07 -16.59
C TYR A 290 -11.30 -22.52 -16.90
N GLN A 291 -12.34 -22.70 -17.71
CA GLN A 291 -12.87 -24.03 -18.04
C GLN A 291 -12.10 -24.69 -19.18
N SER A 292 -11.55 -23.89 -20.09
CA SER A 292 -10.83 -24.35 -21.28
C SER A 292 -9.42 -23.78 -21.36
N ALA A 293 -8.53 -24.50 -22.05
CA ALA A 293 -7.16 -24.04 -22.28
C ALA A 293 -7.09 -22.74 -23.10
N ALA A 294 -8.06 -22.50 -23.98
CA ALA A 294 -8.13 -21.30 -24.83
C ALA A 294 -8.40 -20.00 -24.04
N GLU A 295 -8.99 -20.10 -22.85
CA GLU A 295 -9.19 -18.93 -21.97
C GLU A 295 -7.92 -18.55 -21.20
N ARG A 296 -6.99 -19.50 -21.03
CA ARG A 296 -5.79 -19.32 -20.21
C ARG A 296 -4.80 -18.40 -20.92
N THR A 297 -4.30 -17.39 -20.21
CA THR A 297 -3.22 -16.54 -20.72
C THR A 297 -1.88 -17.24 -20.47
N ALA A 298 -1.17 -17.59 -21.55
CA ALA A 298 0.13 -18.23 -21.44
C ALA A 298 1.18 -17.29 -20.84
N ILE A 299 2.02 -17.84 -19.98
CA ILE A 299 3.23 -17.21 -19.45
C ILE A 299 4.37 -17.60 -20.38
N ARG A 300 4.98 -16.62 -21.03
CA ARG A 300 6.17 -16.86 -21.87
C ARG A 300 7.36 -17.19 -20.97
N THR A 301 7.62 -16.32 -20.01
CA THR A 301 8.72 -16.49 -19.06
C THR A 301 8.41 -15.86 -17.71
N ILE A 302 8.94 -16.45 -16.64
CA ILE A 302 9.19 -15.73 -15.39
C ILE A 302 10.68 -15.84 -15.06
N ARG A 303 11.32 -14.70 -14.80
CA ARG A 303 12.77 -14.60 -14.52
C ARG A 303 13.01 -13.74 -13.28
N LEU A 304 14.16 -13.96 -12.63
CA LEU A 304 14.70 -12.97 -11.70
C LEU A 304 15.06 -11.70 -12.47
N GLY A 305 14.84 -10.54 -11.86
CA GLY A 305 15.10 -9.26 -12.50
C GLY A 305 16.55 -9.08 -12.93
N SER A 306 17.51 -9.61 -12.16
CA SER A 306 18.93 -9.63 -12.50
C SER A 306 19.27 -10.47 -13.73
N ALA A 307 18.39 -11.40 -14.12
CA ALA A 307 18.54 -12.22 -15.32
C ALA A 307 17.81 -11.65 -16.54
N VAL A 308 17.14 -10.49 -16.43
CA VAL A 308 16.45 -9.83 -17.54
C VAL A 308 17.32 -8.70 -18.10
N PRO A 309 17.81 -8.83 -19.35
CA PRO A 309 18.56 -7.76 -20.01
C PRO A 309 17.72 -6.49 -20.12
N ASP A 310 18.38 -5.34 -19.97
CA ASP A 310 17.79 -4.01 -20.14
C ASP A 310 16.55 -3.75 -19.27
N LEU A 311 16.39 -4.49 -18.17
CA LEU A 311 15.33 -4.24 -17.21
C LEU A 311 15.51 -2.82 -16.63
N PRO A 312 14.48 -1.96 -16.66
CA PRO A 312 14.54 -0.68 -15.99
C PRO A 312 14.90 -0.86 -14.51
N ARG A 313 15.74 0.04 -13.99
CA ARG A 313 15.93 0.12 -12.54
C ARG A 313 14.68 0.74 -11.92
N TYR A 314 14.27 0.27 -10.75
CA TYR A 314 13.10 0.79 -10.04
C TYR A 314 13.51 1.42 -8.71
N GLN A 315 12.73 2.41 -8.29
CA GLN A 315 12.84 3.03 -6.97
C GLN A 315 11.45 3.11 -6.33
N ALA A 316 11.38 2.89 -5.02
CA ALA A 316 10.19 3.13 -4.22
C ALA A 316 10.39 4.40 -3.37
N LEU A 317 9.34 5.20 -3.21
CA LEU A 317 9.35 6.32 -2.28
C LEU A 317 9.52 5.76 -0.85
N SER A 318 10.56 6.19 -0.16
CA SER A 318 10.88 5.75 1.19
C SER A 318 9.73 6.09 2.13
N THR A 319 9.20 5.09 2.81
CA THR A 319 8.13 5.27 3.80
C THR A 319 8.62 5.97 5.07
N ALA A 320 9.92 6.21 5.22
CA ALA A 320 10.48 7.03 6.29
C ALA A 320 10.64 8.51 5.90
N ALA A 321 10.47 8.86 4.61
CA ALA A 321 10.71 10.21 4.12
C ALA A 321 9.56 11.18 4.44
N ALA A 322 9.91 12.46 4.55
CA ALA A 322 8.92 13.54 4.73
C ALA A 322 7.94 13.64 3.54
N SER A 323 8.39 13.34 2.31
CA SER A 323 7.50 13.30 1.15
C SER A 323 6.42 12.23 1.27
N PHE A 324 6.74 11.06 1.86
CA PHE A 324 5.75 10.02 2.09
C PHE A 324 4.70 10.46 3.14
N ALA A 325 5.12 11.17 4.18
CA ALA A 325 4.19 11.74 5.17
C ALA A 325 3.17 12.69 4.52
N ARG A 326 3.66 13.62 3.69
CA ARG A 326 2.80 14.54 2.93
C ARG A 326 1.88 13.81 1.99
N TYR A 327 2.37 12.76 1.32
CA TYR A 327 1.58 11.91 0.45
C TYR A 327 0.42 11.24 1.22
N VAL A 328 0.69 10.65 2.40
CA VAL A 328 -0.33 10.04 3.25
C VAL A 328 -1.39 11.07 3.69
N GLU A 329 -0.97 12.25 4.14
CA GLU A 329 -1.89 13.32 4.55
C GLU A 329 -2.77 13.77 3.37
N ALA A 330 -2.20 13.95 2.18
CA ALA A 330 -2.96 14.33 0.99
C ALA A 330 -3.91 13.22 0.52
N ARG A 331 -3.58 11.94 0.73
CA ARG A 331 -4.47 10.80 0.43
C ARG A 331 -5.63 10.73 1.42
N ALA A 332 -5.38 10.95 2.70
CA ALA A 332 -6.41 10.98 3.73
C ALA A 332 -7.33 12.21 3.63
N ASN A 333 -6.75 13.34 3.23
CA ASN A 333 -7.42 14.63 3.18
C ASN A 333 -7.13 15.31 1.85
N ARG A 334 -7.80 14.85 0.78
CA ARG A 334 -7.81 15.58 -0.49
C ARG A 334 -8.46 16.95 -0.26
N ARG A 335 -7.68 18.01 -0.51
CA ARG A 335 -8.06 19.42 -0.29
C ARG A 335 -7.93 20.26 -1.56
N ASP A 336 -7.69 19.62 -2.72
CA ASP A 336 -7.79 20.28 -4.01
C ASP A 336 -9.24 20.70 -4.28
N THR A 337 -9.45 21.66 -5.19
CA THR A 337 -10.74 22.34 -5.38
C THR A 337 -11.90 21.42 -5.75
N PHE A 338 -11.60 20.20 -6.23
CA PHE A 338 -12.60 19.18 -6.50
C PHE A 338 -13.21 18.58 -5.21
N PHE A 339 -12.44 18.46 -4.13
CA PHE A 339 -12.87 17.82 -2.89
C PHE A 339 -13.36 18.84 -1.87
N VAL A 340 -14.66 19.16 -1.93
CA VAL A 340 -15.31 20.09 -0.99
C VAL A 340 -15.34 19.56 0.45
N LYS A 341 -15.37 18.23 0.64
CA LYS A 341 -15.37 17.57 1.95
C LYS A 341 -14.23 16.55 2.02
N PRO A 342 -13.18 16.77 2.84
CA PRO A 342 -12.12 15.79 3.02
C PRO A 342 -12.64 14.56 3.78
N ALA A 343 -12.05 13.39 3.52
CA ALA A 343 -12.47 12.12 4.12
C ALA A 343 -12.10 12.01 5.61
N GLY A 344 -11.00 12.65 6.05
CA GLY A 344 -10.57 12.63 7.44
C GLY A 344 -9.79 11.36 7.82
N GLY A 345 -9.42 10.52 6.86
CA GLY A 345 -8.70 9.27 7.10
C GLY A 345 -8.45 8.48 5.81
N VAL A 346 -7.64 7.44 5.93
CA VAL A 346 -7.27 6.57 4.81
C VAL A 346 -7.09 5.13 5.29
N ASP A 347 -7.42 4.16 4.44
CA ASP A 347 -7.13 2.74 4.67
C ASP A 347 -5.71 2.40 4.20
N ILE A 348 -4.99 1.51 4.89
CA ILE A 348 -3.61 1.16 4.53
C ILE A 348 -3.50 0.57 3.12
N CYS A 349 -4.49 -0.20 2.67
CA CYS A 349 -4.52 -0.73 1.31
C CYS A 349 -4.95 0.31 0.27
N ASN A 350 -5.40 1.49 0.70
CA ASN A 350 -5.58 2.68 -0.14
C ASN A 350 -4.39 3.66 -0.05
N LEU A 351 -3.27 3.23 0.54
CA LEU A 351 -1.98 3.93 0.57
C LEU A 351 -0.90 3.15 -0.20
N PRO A 352 -1.03 3.00 -1.54
CA PRO A 352 0.03 2.35 -2.31
C PRO A 352 1.31 3.19 -2.19
N VAL A 353 2.43 2.54 -1.88
CA VAL A 353 3.74 3.19 -1.86
C VAL A 353 4.13 3.50 -3.31
N PRO A 354 4.39 4.78 -3.64
CA PRO A 354 4.77 5.15 -4.99
C PRO A 354 6.04 4.43 -5.45
N VAL A 355 6.01 3.88 -6.66
CA VAL A 355 7.15 3.28 -7.34
C VAL A 355 7.34 3.98 -8.67
N ARG A 356 8.59 4.19 -9.08
CA ARG A 356 8.95 4.72 -10.39
C ARG A 356 10.08 3.93 -11.00
N ARG A 357 10.20 4.00 -12.33
CA ARG A 357 11.47 3.72 -13.00
C ARG A 357 12.48 4.80 -12.59
N ALA A 358 13.70 4.39 -12.26
CA ALA A 358 14.77 5.33 -11.94
C ALA A 358 15.05 6.23 -13.17
N PRO A 359 15.33 7.52 -12.95
CA PRO A 359 15.63 8.46 -14.03
C PRO A 359 16.91 8.14 -14.80
#